data_AF-A0A661WXH6-F1
#
_entry.id   AF-A0A661WXH6-F1
#
_cell.length_a   1.000
_cell.length_b   1.000
_cell.length_c   1.000
_cell.angle_alpha   90.00
_cell.angle_beta   90.00
_cell.angle_gamma   90.00
#
_symmetry.space_group_name_H-M   'P 1'
#
loop_
_entity.id
_entity.type
_entity.pdbx_description
1 polymer ?
#
loop_
_entity_poly.entity_id
_entity_poly.type
_entity_poly.pdbx_seq_one_letter_code
_entity_poly.pdbx_strand_id
1 'polypeptide(L)' 'MKPIKRRDFITKLRKLGFIGPFSGGKHQFMIYKNYRLAIPSNKEYSIPQVK' A
#
# COMPACT_ATOMS: atom_id res chain seq x y z
N MET A 1 -15.50 -5.97 6.93
CA MET A 1 -14.57 -5.48 5.88
C MET A 1 -14.31 -6.61 4.89
N LYS A 2 -14.24 -6.33 3.58
CA LYS A 2 -13.87 -7.34 2.57
C LYS A 2 -12.37 -7.24 2.29
N PRO A 3 -11.65 -8.38 2.15
CA PRO A 3 -10.26 -8.35 1.76
C PRO A 3 -10.08 -7.68 0.41
N ILE A 4 -9.05 -6.85 0.27
CA ILE A 4 -8.68 -6.24 -1.01
C ILE A 4 -7.37 -6.84 -1.52
N LYS A 5 -7.33 -7.15 -2.82
CA LYS A 5 -6.11 -7.64 -3.46
C LYS A 5 -5.04 -6.54 -3.44
N ARG A 6 -3.78 -6.94 -3.29
CA ARG A 6 -2.63 -6.02 -3.26
C ARG A 6 -2.61 -5.04 -4.45
N ARG A 7 -2.88 -5.54 -5.66
CA ARG A 7 -2.92 -4.71 -6.87
C ARG A 7 -3.99 -3.61 -6.80
N ASP A 8 -5.16 -3.93 -6.25
CA ASP A 8 -6.31 -3.02 -6.20
C ASP A 8 -6.07 -1.97 -5.13
N PHE A 9 -5.43 -2.35 -4.02
CA PHE A 9 -4.97 -1.43 -2.98
C PHE A 9 -3.94 -0.43 -3.52
N ILE A 10 -2.89 -0.90 -4.20
CA ILE A 10 -1.87 -0.03 -4.81
C ILE A 10 -2.51 0.92 -5.83
N THR A 11 -3.45 0.42 -6.65
CA THR A 11 -4.16 1.23 -7.63
C THR A 11 -4.97 2.35 -6.97
N LYS A 12 -5.66 2.05 -5.85
CA LYS A 12 -6.40 3.07 -5.08
C LYS A 12 -5.45 4.09 -4.46
N LEU A 13 -4.31 3.69 -3.90
CA LEU A 13 -3.31 4.60 -3.38
C LEU A 13 -2.76 5.54 -4.47
N ARG A 14 -2.48 5.03 -5.67
CA ARG A 14 -2.07 5.85 -6.81
C ARG A 14 -3.11 6.91 -7.16
N LYS A 15 -4.41 6.57 -7.13
CA LYS A 15 -5.50 7.53 -7.34
C LYS A 15 -5.57 8.61 -6.26
N LEU A 16 -5.13 8.31 -5.03
CA LEU A 16 -5.02 9.27 -3.93
C LEU A 16 -3.75 10.12 -4.00
N GLY A 17 -2.91 9.96 -5.03
CA GLY A 17 -1.69 10.73 -5.22
C GLY A 17 -0.43 10.11 -4.62
N PHE A 18 -0.47 8.86 -4.17
CA PHE A 18 0.74 8.15 -3.75
C PHE A 18 1.59 7.77 -4.97
N ILE A 19 2.91 7.97 -4.86
CA ILE A 19 3.91 7.59 -5.87
C ILE A 19 4.65 6.31 -5.46
N GLY A 20 5.03 5.48 -6.44
CA GLY A 20 5.62 4.16 -6.25
C GLY A 20 4.74 3.02 -6.82
N PRO A 21 4.88 1.76 -6.35
CA PRO A 21 5.72 1.32 -5.22
C PRO A 21 7.21 1.28 -5.54
N PHE A 22 8.02 1.77 -4.61
CA PHE A 22 9.48 1.66 -4.65
C PHE A 22 9.92 0.38 -3.95
N SER A 23 10.95 -0.27 -4.49
CA SER A 23 11.60 -1.40 -3.84
C SER A 23 12.43 -0.92 -2.65
N GLY A 24 12.21 -1.53 -1.49
CA GLY A 24 13.06 -1.36 -0.31
C GLY A 24 13.10 -2.67 0.46
N GLY A 25 14.30 -3.10 0.89
CA GLY A 25 14.52 -4.32 1.67
C GLY A 25 13.45 -5.42 1.49
N LYS A 26 12.73 -5.72 2.58
CA LYS A 26 11.68 -6.76 2.63
C LYS A 26 10.31 -6.30 2.10
N HIS A 27 10.02 -5.00 2.14
CA HIS A 27 8.69 -4.46 1.83
C HIS A 27 8.80 -3.24 0.91
N GLN A 28 8.03 -3.28 -0.17
CA GLN A 28 7.85 -2.10 -1.03
C GLN A 28 7.22 -0.96 -0.23
N PHE A 29 7.43 0.28 -0.66
CA PHE A 29 6.83 1.45 -0.03
C PHE A 29 6.32 2.44 -1.08
N MET A 30 5.35 3.27 -0.70
CA MET A 30 4.85 4.38 -1.50
C MET A 30 5.04 5.69 -0.73
N ILE A 31 5.20 6.80 -1.45
CA ILE A 31 5.40 8.14 -0.86
C ILE A 31 4.18 9.01 -1.18
N TYR A 32 3.74 9.79 -0.21
CA TYR A 32 2.76 10.86 -0.40
C TYR A 32 3.24 12.10 0.33
N LYS A 33 3.68 13.13 -0.42
CA LYS A 33 4.35 14.33 0.14
C LYS A 33 5.53 13.90 1.04
N ASN A 34 5.45 14.18 2.34
CA ASN A 34 6.48 13.85 3.33
C ASN A 34 6.20 12.51 4.06
N TYR A 35 5.14 11.79 3.68
CA TYR A 35 4.76 10.52 4.29
C TYR A 35 5.25 9.33 3.48
N ARG A 36 5.78 8.33 4.18
CA ARG A 36 6.19 7.05 3.61
C ARG A 36 5.31 5.94 4.16
N LEU A 37 4.61 5.24 3.27
CA LEU A 37 3.74 4.11 3.59
C LEU A 37 4.42 2.80 3.15
N ALA A 38 4.75 1.93 4.11
CA ALA A 38 5.18 0.57 3.79
C ALA A 38 4.00 -0.26 3.28
N ILE A 39 4.21 -1.04 2.22
CA ILE A 39 3.19 -1.86 1.55
C ILE A 39 3.47 -3.34 1.83
N PRO A 40 2.71 -4.01 2.72
CA PRO A 40 2.99 -5.38 3.14
C PRO A 40 2.93 -6.37 1.97
N SER A 41 3.91 -7.24 1.81
CA SER A 41 4.08 -8.11 0.62
C SER A 41 3.00 -9.20 0.45
N ASN A 42 1.95 -9.20 1.28
CA ASN A 42 0.84 -10.13 1.24
C ASN A 42 0.00 -9.96 -0.03
N LYS A 43 -0.57 -11.05 -0.55
CA LYS A 43 -1.43 -11.01 -1.75
C LYS A 43 -2.79 -10.32 -1.50
N GLU A 44 -3.31 -10.41 -0.28
CA GLU A 44 -4.60 -9.85 0.14
C GLU A 44 -4.51 -9.17 1.51
N TYR A 45 -5.29 -8.11 1.69
CA TYR A 45 -5.40 -7.36 2.95
C TYR A 45 -6.82 -7.49 3.50
N SER A 46 -7.00 -8.28 4.56
CA SER A 46 -8.31 -8.51 5.21
C SER A 46 -8.50 -7.78 6.54
N ILE A 47 -7.44 -7.15 7.06
CA ILE A 47 -7.40 -6.59 8.41
C ILE A 47 -7.59 -5.07 8.34
N PRO A 48 -8.43 -4.45 9.21
CA PRO A 48 -8.45 -3.00 9.38
C PRO A 48 -7.03 -2.51 9.70
N GLN A 49 -6.47 -1.64 8.85
CA GLN A 49 -5.15 -1.05 9.07
C GLN A 49 -5.19 0.19 9.99
N VAL A 50 -6.36 0.49 10.57
CA VAL A 50 -6.60 1.63 11.44
C VAL A 50 -7.07 1.10 12.79
N LYS A 51 -6.36 1.48 13.85
CA LYS A 51 -6.86 1.47 15.22
C LYS A 51 -7.16 2.92 15.59
#